data_AF-A0A382LZ15-F1
#
_entry.id   AF-A0A382LZ15-F1
#
_cell.length_a   1.000
_cell.length_b   1.000
_cell.length_c   1.000
_cell.angle_alpha   90.00
_cell.angle_beta   90.00
_cell.angle_gamma   90.00
#
_symmetry.space_group_name_H-M   'P 1'
#
loop_
_entity.id
_entity.type
_entity.pdbx_description
1 polymer ?
#
loop_
_entity_poly.entity_id
_entity_poly.type
_entity_poly.pdbx_seq_one_letter_code
_entity_poly.pdbx_strand_id
1 'polypeptide(L)' 'MAEIYTVFNTEEDVVTDINQTVSSGLWSGGIGTLQTMHTSSTQSGSSGKYYYDVYKTDPSSDSEAEIQFSMAF' A
#
# COMPACT_ATOMS: atom_id res chain seq x y z
N MET A 1 -14.52 33.14 21.09
CA MET A 1 -15.06 32.32 19.99
C MET A 1 -13.96 31.34 19.65
N ALA A 2 -14.10 30.06 20.00
CA ALA A 2 -13.06 29.07 19.79
C ALA A 2 -13.16 28.56 18.34
N GLU A 3 -12.10 28.71 17.57
CA GLU A 3 -12.03 28.14 16.22
C GLU A 3 -11.76 26.64 16.35
N ILE A 4 -12.68 25.82 15.85
CA ILE A 4 -12.62 24.34 15.90
C ILE A 4 -11.60 23.78 14.89
N TYR A 5 -11.09 24.62 13.99
CA TYR A 5 -10.09 24.24 12.98
C TYR A 5 -9.03 25.34 12.88
N THR A 6 -7.75 24.96 12.95
CA THR A 6 -6.60 25.84 12.74
C THR A 6 -5.97 25.58 11.38
N VAL A 7 -5.46 26.61 10.73
CA VAL A 7 -4.75 26.48 9.45
C VAL A 7 -3.39 25.82 9.69
N PHE A 8 -2.98 24.94 8.79
CA PHE A 8 -1.69 24.24 8.87
C PHE A 8 -0.53 25.25 8.82
N ASN A 9 0.36 25.21 9.81
CA ASN A 9 1.59 26.00 9.78
C ASN A 9 2.69 25.20 9.09
N THR A 10 3.06 25.59 7.88
CA THR A 10 4.08 24.90 7.10
C THR A 10 5.49 24.92 7.72
N GLU A 11 5.78 25.81 8.67
CA GLU A 11 7.09 25.87 9.33
C GLU A 11 7.21 24.92 10.53
N GLU A 12 6.11 24.64 11.24
CA GLU A 12 6.12 23.80 12.44
C GLU A 12 5.43 22.45 12.26
N ASP A 13 4.37 22.40 11.43
CA ASP A 13 3.57 21.19 11.23
C ASP A 13 4.09 20.34 10.06
N VAL A 14 5.00 20.86 9.23
CA VAL A 14 5.56 20.15 8.08
C VAL A 14 7.05 19.95 8.26
N VAL A 15 7.46 18.70 8.52
CA VAL A 15 8.87 18.32 8.53
C VAL A 15 9.31 18.05 7.09
N THR A 16 9.97 19.03 6.48
CA THR A 16 10.66 18.85 5.19
C THR A 16 12.07 18.32 5.42
N ASP A 17 12.63 17.59 4.46
CA ASP A 17 14.04 17.13 4.47
C ASP A 17 14.35 15.91 5.37
N ILE A 18 13.36 15.03 5.57
CA ILE A 18 13.64 13.68 6.06
C ILE A 18 14.21 12.86 4.88
N ASN A 19 15.52 12.91 4.69
CA ASN A 19 16.23 11.99 3.80
C ASN A 19 16.20 10.57 4.38
N GLN A 20 15.05 9.91 4.31
CA GLN A 20 14.99 8.46 4.47
C GLN A 20 15.60 7.84 3.21
N THR A 21 16.87 7.43 3.32
CA THR A 21 17.45 6.52 2.35
C THR A 21 16.65 5.22 2.42
N VAL A 22 15.71 5.05 1.50
CA VAL A 22 15.03 3.76 1.27
C VAL A 22 16.08 2.82 0.66
N SER A 23 16.87 2.18 1.52
CA SER A 23 17.99 1.32 1.10
C SER A 23 17.54 -0.06 0.62
N SER A 24 16.27 -0.40 0.81
CA SER A 24 15.66 -1.66 0.38
C SER A 24 14.37 -1.40 -0.37
N GLY A 25 14.08 -2.23 -1.37
CA GLY A 25 12.81 -2.13 -2.07
C GLY A 25 11.62 -2.35 -1.15
N LEU A 26 10.57 -1.57 -1.37
CA LEU A 26 9.33 -1.57 -0.58
C LEU A 26 8.55 -2.87 -0.70
N TRP A 27 8.62 -3.52 -1.87
CA TRP A 27 7.80 -4.68 -2.19
C TRP A 27 8.51 -5.99 -1.85
N SER A 28 7.74 -7.09 -1.84
CA SER A 28 8.28 -8.43 -1.58
C SER A 28 9.51 -8.77 -2.42
N GLY A 29 10.48 -9.40 -1.76
CA GLY A 29 11.79 -9.68 -2.34
C GLY A 29 12.70 -8.45 -2.49
N GLY A 30 12.38 -7.34 -1.82
CA GLY A 30 13.22 -6.15 -1.77
C GLY A 30 13.30 -5.38 -3.10
N ILE A 31 12.26 -5.46 -3.94
CA ILE A 31 12.23 -4.73 -5.21
C ILE A 31 11.67 -3.32 -5.04
N GLY A 32 12.26 -2.35 -5.73
CA GLY A 32 11.85 -0.94 -5.61
C GLY A 32 10.57 -0.59 -6.38
N THR A 33 10.17 -1.40 -7.35
CA THR A 33 9.03 -1.10 -8.23
C THR A 33 8.19 -2.35 -8.50
N LEU A 34 6.89 -2.24 -8.25
CA LEU A 34 5.91 -3.27 -8.56
C LEU A 34 5.52 -3.15 -10.04
N GLN A 35 5.96 -4.10 -10.87
CA GLN A 35 5.72 -4.08 -12.32
C GLN A 35 4.35 -4.66 -12.68
N THR A 36 3.90 -5.66 -11.94
CA THR A 36 2.66 -6.41 -12.17
C THR A 36 1.83 -6.43 -10.91
N MET A 37 0.51 -6.32 -11.08
CA MET A 37 -0.46 -6.36 -10.00
C MET A 37 -1.48 -7.44 -10.33
N HIS A 38 -1.57 -8.45 -9.48
CA HIS A 38 -2.51 -9.55 -9.58
C HIS A 38 -3.52 -9.50 -8.43
N THR A 39 -4.72 -10.00 -8.66
CA THR A 39 -5.75 -10.20 -7.63
C THR A 39 -6.24 -11.64 -7.66
N SER A 40 -6.77 -12.14 -6.55
CA SER A 40 -7.23 -13.52 -6.45
C SER A 40 -8.72 -13.66 -6.82
N SER A 41 -9.03 -14.58 -7.74
CA SER A 41 -10.42 -14.96 -8.04
C SER A 41 -11.10 -15.65 -6.84
N THR A 42 -10.34 -16.34 -5.99
CA THR A 42 -10.85 -16.94 -4.74
C THR A 42 -11.35 -15.85 -3.79
N GLN A 43 -10.61 -14.74 -3.69
CA GLN A 43 -11.02 -13.60 -2.89
C GLN A 43 -12.30 -12.96 -3.42
N SER A 44 -12.44 -12.85 -4.75
CA SER A 44 -13.64 -12.32 -5.40
C SER A 44 -14.93 -13.05 -4.95
N GLY A 45 -14.83 -14.35 -4.66
CA GLY A 45 -15.95 -15.16 -4.16
C GLY A 45 -16.18 -15.12 -2.64
N SER A 46 -15.30 -14.47 -1.86
CA SER A 46 -15.36 -14.41 -0.40
C SER A 46 -15.34 -12.96 0.12
N SER A 47 -14.15 -12.40 0.36
CA SER A 47 -13.96 -11.06 0.93
C SER A 47 -13.89 -9.93 -0.10
N GLY A 48 -13.96 -10.25 -1.40
CA GLY A 48 -13.99 -9.29 -2.51
C GLY A 48 -15.15 -8.30 -2.47
N LYS A 49 -16.14 -8.55 -1.61
CA LYS A 49 -17.22 -7.59 -1.28
C LYS A 49 -16.82 -6.55 -0.21
N TYR A 50 -15.56 -6.49 0.21
CA TYR A 50 -15.09 -5.46 1.16
C TYR A 50 -13.70 -4.95 0.80
N TYR A 51 -12.83 -5.84 0.34
CA TYR A 51 -11.47 -5.48 -0.07
C TYR A 51 -10.90 -6.48 -1.08
N TYR A 52 -9.90 -6.03 -1.83
CA TYR A 52 -9.06 -6.86 -2.69
C TYR A 52 -7.60 -6.74 -2.30
N ASP A 53 -6.93 -7.90 -2.21
CA ASP A 53 -5.50 -7.99 -2.00
C ASP A 53 -4.78 -7.98 -3.35
N VAL A 54 -3.71 -7.19 -3.42
CA VAL A 54 -2.85 -7.06 -4.60
C VAL A 54 -1.55 -7.82 -4.36
N TYR A 55 -1.21 -8.67 -5.30
CA TYR A 55 -0.03 -9.53 -5.29
C TYR A 55 0.95 -9.13 -6.39
N LYS A 56 2.23 -9.37 -6.15
CA LYS A 56 3.30 -9.19 -7.14
C LYS A 56 3.32 -10.33 -8.16
N THR A 57 3.15 -11.55 -7.69
CA THR A 57 3.08 -12.78 -8.50
C THR A 57 1.62 -13.23 -8.60
N ASP A 58 1.31 -14.04 -9.61
CA ASP A 58 -0.06 -14.51 -9.85
C ASP A 58 -0.46 -15.55 -8.79
N PRO A 59 -1.40 -15.23 -7.87
CA PRO A 59 -1.78 -16.11 -6.78
C PRO A 59 -2.55 -17.36 -7.23
N SER A 60 -2.93 -17.45 -8.51
CA SER A 60 -3.52 -18.67 -9.09
C SER A 60 -2.47 -19.70 -9.49
N SER A 61 -1.23 -19.26 -9.75
CA SER A 61 -0.12 -20.10 -10.20
C SER A 61 1.01 -20.24 -9.17
N ASP A 62 1.13 -19.26 -8.28
CA ASP A 62 2.12 -19.20 -7.22
C ASP A 62 1.40 -19.30 -5.86
N SER A 63 1.52 -20.46 -5.21
CA SER A 63 0.93 -20.68 -3.88
C SER A 63 1.63 -19.93 -2.75
N GLU A 64 2.83 -19.37 -3.01
CA GLU A 64 3.59 -18.56 -2.07
C GLU A 64 3.47 -17.05 -2.37
N ALA A 65 2.52 -16.66 -3.24
CA ALA A 65 2.31 -15.26 -3.61
C ALA A 65 2.04 -14.39 -2.37
N GLU A 66 2.93 -13.42 -2.13
CA GLU A 66 2.82 -12.50 -1.00
C GLU A 66 1.92 -11.30 -1.33
N ILE A 67 1.05 -10.94 -0.39
CA ILE A 67 0.20 -9.74 -0.45
C ILE A 67 1.10 -8.49 -0.32
N GLN A 68 0.96 -7.54 -1.23
CA GLN A 68 1.69 -6.27 -1.22
C GLN A 68 0.93 -5.17 -0.49
N PHE A 69 -0.35 -5.04 -0.80
CA PHE A 69 -1.27 -4.10 -0.17
C PHE A 69 -2.72 -4.52 -0.47
N SER A 70 -3.67 -3.91 0.24
CA SER A 70 -5.10 -4.17 0.07
C SER A 70 -5.83 -2.88 -0.27
N MET A 71 -6.86 -2.98 -1.11
CA MET A 71 -7.73 -1.88 -1.50
C MET A 71 -9.14 -2.14 -1.00
N ALA A 72 -9.71 -1.19 -0.25
CA ALA A 72 -11.09 -1.24 0.26
C ALA A 72 -11.98 -0.19 -0.42
N PHE A 73 -13.30 -0.34 -0.29
CA PHE A 73 -14.32 0.52 -0.92
C PHE A 73 -15.41 1.00 0.04
#